data_AF-A0A0N5B461-F1
#
_entry.id   AF-A0A0N5B461-F1
#
_cell.length_a   1.000
_cell.length_b   1.000
_cell.length_c   1.000
_cell.angle_alpha   90.00
_cell.angle_beta   90.00
_cell.angle_gamma   90.00
#
_symmetry.space_group_name_H-M   'P 1'
#
loop_
_entity.id
_entity.type
_entity.pdbx_description
1 polymer ?
#
loop_
_entity_poly.entity_id
_entity_poly.type
_entity_poly.pdbx_seq_one_letter_code
_entity_poly.pdbx_strand_id
1 'polypeptide(L)'
;MSSHYQVKIKEGCIHVSKSGTVDVTIGSTSVDASLGISSLNGHPNLSNSGCTANFGVFDIKFHGSLLDDIIDLFRKEIEKHFKGKIEEVICQEIEKVESDQGNKILESFPLD
;
A
#
# COMPACT_ATOMS: atom_id res chain seq x y z
N MET A 1 -11.75 1.74 -5.70
CA MET A 1 -11.03 1.40 -6.94
C MET A 1 -11.69 0.19 -7.57
N SER A 2 -11.75 0.10 -8.90
CA SER A 2 -12.25 -1.08 -9.62
C SER A 2 -11.21 -1.53 -10.64
N SER A 3 -11.02 -2.85 -10.80
CA SER A 3 -10.07 -3.43 -11.75
C SER A 3 -10.59 -4.74 -12.33
N HIS A 4 -10.09 -5.13 -13.50
CA HIS A 4 -10.38 -6.42 -14.12
C HIS A 4 -9.38 -7.49 -13.68
N TYR A 5 -9.86 -8.71 -13.46
CA TYR A 5 -8.99 -9.86 -13.22
C TYR A 5 -9.29 -10.99 -14.22
N GLN A 6 -8.29 -11.82 -14.49
CA GLN A 6 -8.41 -13.03 -15.29
C GLN A 6 -7.68 -14.18 -14.58
N VAL A 7 -8.37 -15.30 -14.40
CA VAL A 7 -7.80 -16.54 -13.86
C VAL A 7 -7.81 -17.61 -14.95
N LYS A 8 -6.68 -18.27 -15.12
CA LYS A 8 -6.52 -19.41 -16.02
C LYS A 8 -6.03 -20.60 -15.21
N ILE A 9 -6.83 -21.66 -15.17
CA ILE A 9 -6.46 -22.94 -14.56
C ILE A 9 -6.21 -23.94 -15.70
N LYS A 10 -5.05 -24.60 -15.64
CA LYS A 10 -4.69 -25.69 -16.54
C LYS A 10 -4.27 -26.88 -15.70
N GLU A 11 -5.07 -27.94 -15.73
CA GLU A 11 -4.75 -29.21 -15.09
C GLU A 11 -5.14 -30.37 -16.02
N GLY A 12 -4.14 -31.06 -16.55
CA GLY A 12 -4.34 -32.08 -17.58
C GLY A 12 -5.10 -31.54 -18.80
N CYS A 13 -6.23 -32.16 -19.13
CA CYS A 13 -7.09 -31.75 -20.25
C CYS A 13 -8.04 -30.59 -19.90
N ILE A 14 -8.17 -30.23 -18.61
CA ILE A 14 -9.10 -29.20 -18.16
C ILE A 14 -8.48 -27.83 -18.38
N HIS A 15 -9.13 -27.04 -19.24
CA HIS A 15 -8.78 -25.65 -19.54
C HIS A 15 -9.93 -24.75 -19.11
N VAL A 16 -9.77 -24.07 -17.98
CA VAL A 16 -10.76 -23.09 -17.51
C VAL A 16 -10.12 -21.71 -17.53
N SER A 17 -10.71 -20.82 -18.32
CA SER A 17 -10.39 -19.38 -18.31
C SER A 17 -11.63 -18.64 -17.87
N LYS A 18 -11.50 -17.84 -16.82
CA LYS A 18 -12.58 -17.02 -16.28
C LYS A 18 -12.05 -15.62 -15.97
N SER A 19 -12.94 -14.64 -16.03
CA SER A 19 -12.62 -13.24 -15.78
C SER A 19 -13.74 -12.60 -14.98
N GLY A 20 -13.42 -11.47 -14.36
CA GLY A 20 -14.36 -10.69 -13.57
C GLY A 20 -13.81 -9.30 -13.26
N THR A 21 -14.49 -8.60 -12.35
CA THR A 21 -14.02 -7.34 -11.78
C THR A 21 -13.82 -7.47 -10.28
N VAL A 22 -12.88 -6.69 -9.76
CA VAL A 22 -12.62 -6.57 -8.34
C VAL A 22 -12.74 -5.11 -7.95
N ASP A 23 -13.58 -4.86 -6.95
CA ASP A 23 -13.78 -3.55 -6.36
C ASP A 23 -13.13 -3.54 -4.98
N VAL A 24 -12.27 -2.56 -4.75
CA VAL A 24 -11.59 -2.33 -3.47
C VAL A 24 -12.10 -1.02 -2.89
N THR A 25 -12.65 -1.09 -1.68
CA THR A 25 -13.10 0.07 -0.92
C THR A 25 -12.18 0.28 0.27
N ILE A 26 -11.59 1.47 0.35
CA ILE A 26 -10.71 1.88 1.44
C ILE A 26 -11.33 3.15 2.03
N GLY A 27 -11.51 3.16 3.35
CA GLY A 27 -12.14 4.28 4.04
C GLY A 27 -11.59 4.44 5.44
N SER A 28 -11.81 5.64 6.00
CA SER A 28 -11.35 5.99 7.36
C SER A 28 -9.85 5.70 7.55
N THR A 29 -9.04 6.12 6.58
CA THR A 29 -7.59 5.94 6.63
C THR A 29 -6.96 7.00 7.51
N SER A 30 -6.10 6.57 8.41
CA SER A 30 -5.20 7.42 9.20
C SER A 30 -3.77 6.95 8.98
N VAL A 31 -2.81 7.87 9.06
CA VAL A 31 -1.40 7.55 8.89
C VAL A 31 -0.64 8.18 10.04
N ASP A 32 0.13 7.36 10.72
CA ASP A 32 1.02 7.75 11.79
C ASP A 32 2.45 7.70 11.24
N ALA A 33 3.09 8.86 11.15
CA ALA A 33 4.47 8.99 10.70
C ALA A 33 5.32 9.57 11.84
N SER A 34 6.50 9.01 12.04
CA SER A 34 7.46 9.41 13.06
C SER A 34 8.78 9.78 12.40
N LEU A 35 9.26 10.97 12.70
CA LEU A 35 10.47 11.55 12.15
C LEU A 35 11.59 11.56 13.18
N GLY A 36 12.76 11.05 12.78
CA GLY A 36 14.02 11.30 13.46
C GLY A 36 14.60 12.64 13.02
N ILE A 37 15.10 13.42 13.97
CA ILE A 37 15.84 14.65 13.69
C ILE A 37 17.25 14.47 14.24
N SER A 38 18.23 14.67 13.36
CA SER A 38 19.66 14.60 13.68
C SER A 38 20.40 15.79 13.09
N SER A 39 21.71 15.86 13.28
CA SER A 39 22.55 16.84 12.57
C SER A 39 23.45 16.15 11.57
N LEU A 40 23.49 16.68 10.34
CA LEU A 40 24.37 16.26 9.27
C LEU A 40 25.03 17.50 8.67
N ASN A 41 26.36 17.56 8.69
CA ASN A 41 27.15 18.68 8.17
C ASN A 41 26.78 20.06 8.76
N GLY A 42 26.32 20.11 10.02
CA GLY A 42 25.90 21.36 10.67
C GLY A 42 24.44 21.76 10.39
N HIS A 43 23.75 21.06 9.49
CA HIS A 43 22.32 21.26 9.23
C HIS A 43 21.48 20.22 9.98
N PRO A 44 20.21 20.52 10.28
CA PRO A 44 19.24 19.50 10.66
C PRO A 44 19.04 18.50 9.53
N ASN A 45 18.95 17.22 9.87
CA ASN A 45 18.66 16.13 8.94
C ASN A 45 17.49 15.31 9.48
N LEU A 46 16.45 15.19 8.64
CA LEU A 46 15.29 14.35 8.83
C LEU A 46 15.60 12.95 8.34
N SER A 47 15.20 11.96 9.13
CA SER A 47 15.16 10.57 8.72
C SER A 47 13.82 9.97 9.10
N ASN A 48 13.30 9.07 8.27
CA ASN A 48 12.12 8.30 8.64
C ASN A 48 12.47 7.36 9.81
N SER A 49 11.71 7.44 10.90
CA SER A 49 11.89 6.57 12.08
C SER A 49 10.76 5.56 12.25
N GLY A 50 9.65 5.74 11.54
CA GLY A 50 8.52 4.82 11.53
C GLY A 50 7.34 5.38 10.76
N CYS A 51 6.63 4.51 10.05
CA CYS A 51 5.36 4.84 9.42
C CYS A 51 4.40 3.66 9.57
N THR A 52 3.13 3.97 9.84
CA THR A 52 2.06 2.98 9.92
C THR A 52 0.79 3.56 9.31
N ALA A 53 0.16 2.80 8.42
CA ALA A 53 -1.11 3.19 7.81
C ALA A 53 -2.25 2.36 8.38
N ASN A 54 -3.18 3.05 9.03
CA ASN A 54 -4.33 2.46 9.69
C ASN A 54 -5.58 2.65 8.83
N PHE A 55 -6.08 1.55 8.25
CA PHE A 55 -7.31 1.54 7.46
C PHE A 55 -8.48 1.08 8.32
N GLY A 56 -9.42 1.98 8.62
CA GLY A 56 -10.64 1.66 9.37
C GLY A 56 -11.62 0.80 8.57
N VAL A 57 -11.67 1.00 7.24
CA VAL A 57 -12.43 0.17 6.30
C VAL A 57 -11.49 -0.30 5.20
N PHE A 58 -11.45 -1.62 4.99
CA PHE A 58 -10.76 -2.25 3.86
C PHE A 58 -11.60 -3.45 3.40
N ASP A 59 -12.25 -3.32 2.25
CA ASP A 59 -13.19 -4.33 1.73
C ASP A 59 -12.86 -4.62 0.26
N ILE A 60 -12.73 -5.90 -0.07
CA ILE A 60 -12.54 -6.36 -1.44
C ILE A 60 -13.77 -7.16 -1.88
N LYS A 61 -14.41 -6.72 -2.96
CA LYS A 61 -15.55 -7.38 -3.59
C LYS A 61 -15.16 -7.87 -4.97
N PHE A 62 -15.33 -9.17 -5.19
CA PHE A 62 -15.15 -9.76 -6.51
C PHE A 62 -16.51 -9.93 -7.18
N HIS A 63 -16.54 -9.67 -8.47
CA HIS A 63 -17.71 -9.82 -9.33
C HIS A 63 -17.35 -10.74 -10.49
N GLY A 64 -18.14 -11.77 -10.76
CA GLY A 64 -17.94 -12.70 -11.86
C GLY A 64 -18.40 -14.11 -11.51
N SER A 65 -18.37 -15.04 -12.47
CA SER A 65 -18.79 -16.43 -12.26
C SER A 65 -17.70 -17.28 -11.58
N LEU A 66 -16.75 -16.66 -10.87
CA LEU A 66 -15.50 -17.29 -10.46
C LEU A 66 -15.66 -17.91 -9.07
N LEU A 67 -16.55 -18.90 -8.93
CA LEU A 67 -16.68 -19.73 -7.73
C LEU A 67 -16.62 -18.88 -6.45
N ASP A 68 -17.68 -18.12 -6.20
CA ASP A 68 -17.76 -17.15 -5.08
C ASP A 68 -17.21 -17.73 -3.76
N ASP A 69 -17.40 -19.04 -3.54
CA ASP A 69 -16.89 -19.81 -2.40
C ASP A 69 -15.36 -19.85 -2.26
N ILE A 70 -14.60 -20.00 -3.36
CA ILE A 70 -13.13 -20.09 -3.31
C ILE A 70 -12.54 -18.72 -3.03
N ILE A 71 -13.08 -17.68 -3.68
CA ILE A 71 -12.65 -16.31 -3.44
C ILE A 71 -12.92 -15.93 -1.98
N ASP A 72 -14.08 -16.29 -1.43
CA ASP A 72 -14.39 -16.04 -0.02
C ASP A 72 -13.42 -16.74 0.94
N LEU A 73 -12.93 -17.94 0.58
CA LEU A 73 -11.95 -18.65 1.39
C LEU A 73 -10.61 -17.89 1.51
N PHE A 74 -10.18 -17.24 0.43
CA PHE A 74 -8.91 -16.49 0.38
C PHE A 74 -9.07 -14.98 0.59
N ARG A 75 -10.30 -14.46 0.63
CA ARG A 75 -10.57 -13.02 0.72
C ARG A 75 -9.77 -12.35 1.83
N LYS A 76 -9.77 -12.93 3.03
CA LYS A 76 -9.04 -12.40 4.19
C LYS A 76 -7.52 -12.33 3.97
N GLU A 77 -6.95 -13.33 3.31
CA GLU A 77 -5.51 -13.35 3.04
C GLU A 77 -5.16 -12.35 1.93
N ILE A 78 -5.99 -12.24 0.90
CA ILE A 78 -5.86 -11.23 -0.15
C ILE A 78 -5.97 -9.82 0.46
N GLU A 79 -6.96 -9.57 1.29
CA GLU A 79 -7.15 -8.30 2.00
C GLU A 79 -5.93 -7.95 2.85
N LYS A 80 -5.43 -8.89 3.65
CA LYS A 80 -4.23 -8.69 4.47
C LYS A 80 -3.01 -8.34 3.61
N HIS A 81 -2.81 -9.07 2.51
CA HIS A 81 -1.68 -8.82 1.61
C HIS A 81 -1.79 -7.46 0.91
N PHE A 82 -2.99 -7.12 0.40
CA PHE A 82 -3.24 -5.83 -0.24
C PHE A 82 -3.10 -4.67 0.74
N LYS A 83 -3.62 -4.81 1.96
CA LYS A 83 -3.47 -3.82 3.02
C LYS A 83 -1.99 -3.52 3.30
N GLY A 84 -1.17 -4.56 3.49
CA GLY A 84 0.26 -4.39 3.69
C GLY A 84 0.97 -3.71 2.52
N LYS A 85 0.56 -4.03 1.28
CA LYS A 85 1.13 -3.39 0.08
C LYS A 85 0.74 -1.92 -0.05
N ILE A 86 -0.49 -1.56 0.29
CA ILE A 86 -0.94 -0.17 0.24
C ILE A 86 -0.28 0.64 1.35
N GLU A 87 -0.15 0.08 2.54
CA GLU A 87 0.62 0.68 3.64
C GLU A 87 2.06 0.95 3.22
N GLU A 88 2.74 -0.04 2.62
CA GLU A 88 4.10 0.10 2.11
C GLU A 88 4.22 1.26 1.12
N VAL A 89 3.29 1.37 0.15
CA VAL A 89 3.30 2.46 -0.84
C VAL A 89 3.06 3.82 -0.19
N ILE A 90 2.10 3.93 0.73
CA ILE A 90 1.84 5.19 1.45
C ILE A 90 3.08 5.63 2.22
N CYS A 91 3.69 4.71 2.97
CA CYS A 91 4.86 5.01 3.78
C CYS A 91 6.09 5.35 2.93
N GLN A 92 6.29 4.69 1.79
CA GLN A 92 7.36 5.04 0.85
C GLN A 92 7.20 6.46 0.29
N GLU A 93 5.98 6.90 -0.02
CA GLU A 93 5.77 8.27 -0.50
C GLU A 93 6.00 9.32 0.59
N ILE A 94 5.60 9.03 1.83
CA ILE A 94 5.89 9.90 2.98
C ILE A 94 7.40 10.01 3.19
N GLU A 95 8.11 8.88 3.20
CA GLU A 95 9.56 8.86 3.39
C GLU A 95 10.31 9.67 2.33
N LYS A 96 9.87 9.61 1.07
CA LYS A 96 10.41 10.46 -0.01
C LYS A 96 10.20 11.94 0.26
N VAL A 97 9.02 12.35 0.70
CA VAL A 97 8.75 13.76 1.02
C VAL A 97 9.60 14.22 2.19
N GLU A 98 9.65 13.43 3.26
CA GLU A 98 10.40 13.74 4.47
C GLU A 98 11.91 13.82 4.22
N SER A 99 12.47 12.76 3.65
CA SER A 99 13.92 12.61 3.53
C SER A 99 14.48 13.30 2.30
N ASP A 100 13.82 13.23 1.13
CA ASP A 100 14.40 13.81 -0.09
C ASP A 100 14.06 15.29 -0.24
N GLN A 101 12.81 15.69 0.03
CA GLN A 101 12.39 17.08 -0.14
C GLN A 101 12.70 17.90 1.11
N GLY A 102 12.38 17.36 2.30
CA GLY A 102 12.65 18.02 3.58
C GLY A 102 14.13 18.31 3.78
N ASN A 103 15.02 17.32 3.59
CA ASN A 103 16.45 17.55 3.78
C ASN A 103 17.05 18.54 2.78
N LYS A 104 16.60 18.55 1.51
CA LYS A 104 17.06 19.55 0.53
C LYS A 104 16.75 20.98 0.98
N ILE A 105 15.58 21.18 1.61
CA ILE A 105 15.22 22.48 2.17
C ILE A 105 16.11 22.79 3.37
N LEU A 106 16.32 21.84 4.28
CA LEU A 106 17.12 22.05 5.49
C LEU A 106 18.61 22.33 5.19
N GLU A 107 19.16 21.68 4.18
CA GLU A 107 20.53 21.92 3.69
C GLU A 107 20.69 23.29 3.04
N SER A 108 19.61 23.90 2.54
CA SER A 108 19.68 25.22 1.90
C SER A 108 19.83 26.39 2.88
N PHE A 109 19.58 26.18 4.18
CA PHE A 109 19.74 27.23 5.17
C PHE A 109 21.22 27.53 5.43
N PRO A 110 21.65 28.80 5.43
CA PRO A 110 23.05 29.13 5.68
C PRO A 110 23.46 28.71 7.10
N LEU A 111 24.71 28.28 7.23
CA LEU A 111 25.37 28.11 8.53
C LEU A 111 26.04 29.44 8.90
N ASP A 112 25.87 29.86 10.14
CA ASP A 112 26.52 31.05 10.71
C ASP A 112 28.04 30.88 10.84
#